data_AF-A0A1W0WTW8-F1
#
_entry.id   AF-A0A1W0WTW8-F1
#
_cell.length_a   1.000
_cell.length_b   1.000
_cell.length_c   1.000
_cell.angle_alpha   90.00
_cell.angle_beta   90.00
_cell.angle_gamma   90.00
#
_symmetry.space_group_name_H-M   'P 1'
#
loop_
_entity.id
_entity.type
_entity.pdbx_description
1 polymer ?
#
loop_
_entity_poly.entity_id
_entity_poly.type
_entity_poly.pdbx_seq_one_letter_code
_entity_poly.pdbx_strand_id
1 'polypeptide(L)'
;MQYLIVFAMIGAAACQFSGRSIDTSKTAGKFVWDLQKLPLSAAEVATLLSSRDAGYPKLNSIPQTSFSCGSKVGPGFYADVDAASQCQVFHRCDVNGDMTSYLCVNSTVFNQITLVCDSWYQVDCAKSIDYENYANSRLYTQQPLFDTPPADYVAPSQLVLLQNQALVSQSIIASRPRGRRAI
;
A
#
# COMPACT_ATOMS: atom_id res chain seq x y z
N MET A 1 -1.61 69.36 23.59
CA MET A 1 -1.84 68.40 24.69
C MET A 1 -2.19 67.06 24.06
N GLN A 2 -1.44 66.04 24.48
CA GLN A 2 -1.32 64.71 23.93
C GLN A 2 -2.65 63.93 23.96
N TYR A 3 -3.06 63.33 22.84
CA TYR A 3 -3.99 62.20 22.88
C TYR A 3 -3.30 61.00 22.22
N LEU A 4 -2.97 60.02 23.05
CA LEU A 4 -2.31 58.77 22.73
C LEU A 4 -3.11 57.97 21.69
N ILE A 5 -2.48 57.66 20.56
CA ILE A 5 -2.97 56.67 19.61
C ILE A 5 -2.67 55.29 20.21
N VAL A 6 -3.72 54.62 20.69
CA VAL A 6 -3.63 53.21 21.11
C VAL A 6 -3.61 52.36 19.85
N PHE A 7 -2.43 51.88 19.45
CA PHE A 7 -2.30 50.83 18.45
C PHE A 7 -2.84 49.52 19.04
N ALA A 8 -4.06 49.14 18.67
CA ALA A 8 -4.58 47.81 18.91
C ALA A 8 -3.74 46.83 18.08
N MET A 9 -2.80 46.15 18.74
CA MET A 9 -2.14 44.96 18.20
C MET A 9 -3.19 43.87 18.07
N ILE A 10 -3.88 43.85 16.92
CA ILE A 10 -4.62 42.67 16.48
C ILE A 10 -3.54 41.64 16.13
N GLY A 11 -3.16 40.85 17.13
CA GLY A 11 -2.32 39.69 16.92
C GLY A 11 -3.05 38.76 15.97
N ALA A 12 -2.60 38.72 14.71
CA ALA A 12 -2.91 37.62 13.82
C ALA A 12 -2.26 36.38 14.43
N ALA A 13 -3.01 35.65 15.25
CA ALA A 13 -2.70 34.26 15.54
C ALA A 13 -2.88 33.53 14.22
N ALA A 14 -1.80 33.45 13.43
CA ALA A 14 -1.71 32.48 12.36
C ALA A 14 -1.81 31.10 13.07
N CYS A 15 -3.00 30.51 13.05
CA CYS A 15 -3.14 29.08 13.30
C CYS A 15 -2.23 28.41 12.28
N GLN A 16 -1.09 27.90 12.75
CA GLN A 16 -0.27 26.97 11.99
C GLN A 16 -1.11 25.71 11.85
N PHE A 17 -1.94 25.66 10.80
CA PHE A 17 -2.46 24.40 10.31
C PHE A 17 -1.20 23.62 9.92
N SER A 18 -0.81 22.69 10.79
CA SER A 18 0.26 21.75 10.54
C SER A 18 -0.25 20.81 9.46
N GLY A 19 -0.29 21.33 8.22
CA GLY A 19 -0.59 20.58 7.04
C GLY A 19 0.46 19.48 6.95
N ARG A 20 0.04 18.25 7.27
CA ARG A 20 0.85 17.06 7.05
C ARG A 20 1.20 17.04 5.57
N SER A 21 2.46 17.34 5.21
CA SER A 21 2.86 17.29 3.81
C SER A 21 2.69 15.87 3.31
N ILE A 22 1.88 15.68 2.26
CA ILE A 22 1.73 14.40 1.60
C ILE A 22 3.07 14.08 0.93
N ASP A 23 3.83 13.14 1.50
CA ASP A 23 5.04 12.63 0.85
C ASP A 23 4.65 11.73 -0.33
N THR A 24 4.69 12.30 -1.53
CA THR A 24 4.40 11.58 -2.78
C THR A 24 5.64 10.90 -3.38
N SER A 25 6.81 11.01 -2.76
CA SER A 25 8.07 10.51 -3.34
C SER A 25 8.02 9.01 -3.64
N LYS A 26 7.28 8.23 -2.84
CA LYS A 26 7.14 6.78 -2.98
C LYS A 26 6.18 6.35 -4.09
N THR A 27 5.31 7.24 -4.55
CA THR A 27 4.22 6.91 -5.51
C THR A 27 4.25 7.76 -6.79
N ALA A 28 5.05 8.82 -6.84
CA ALA A 28 5.15 9.69 -8.00
C ALA A 28 5.65 8.92 -9.24
N GLY A 29 4.92 9.03 -10.35
CA GLY A 29 5.27 8.41 -11.62
C GLY A 29 5.16 6.88 -11.65
N LYS A 30 4.60 6.26 -10.62
CA LYS A 30 4.40 4.81 -10.53
C LYS A 30 2.95 4.45 -10.86
N PHE A 31 2.79 3.36 -11.60
CA PHE A 31 1.50 2.72 -11.82
C PHE A 31 1.16 1.78 -10.66
N VAL A 32 -0.11 1.40 -10.52
CA VAL A 32 -0.57 0.44 -9.51
C VAL A 32 0.31 -0.82 -9.44
N TRP A 33 0.67 -1.37 -10.60
CA TRP A 33 1.48 -2.58 -10.72
C TRP A 33 2.94 -2.40 -10.27
N ASP A 34 3.44 -1.17 -10.19
CA ASP A 34 4.77 -0.86 -9.63
C ASP A 34 4.77 -0.80 -8.10
N LEU A 35 3.59 -0.61 -7.49
CA LEU A 35 3.40 -0.46 -6.05
C LEU A 35 3.03 -1.79 -5.38
N GLN A 36 2.40 -2.70 -6.12
CA GLN A 36 2.01 -4.00 -5.61
C GLN A 36 3.24 -4.88 -5.30
N LYS A 37 3.07 -5.76 -4.30
CA LYS A 37 4.06 -6.79 -4.01
C LYS A 37 4.18 -7.73 -5.20
N LEU A 38 5.39 -8.22 -5.47
CA LEU A 38 5.61 -9.20 -6.53
C LEU A 38 4.75 -10.45 -6.27
N PRO A 39 4.07 -10.97 -7.32
CA PRO A 39 3.24 -12.16 -7.18
C PRO A 39 4.12 -13.37 -6.86
N LEU A 40 3.67 -14.18 -5.91
CA LEU A 40 4.28 -15.46 -5.60
C LEU A 40 3.80 -16.52 -6.61
N SER A 41 4.68 -17.45 -6.96
CA SER A 41 4.31 -18.66 -7.71
C SER A 41 3.48 -19.61 -6.84
N ALA A 42 2.74 -20.52 -7.48
CA ALA A 42 1.95 -21.52 -6.78
C ALA A 42 2.80 -22.38 -5.80
N ALA A 43 4.05 -22.70 -6.18
CA ALA A 43 4.96 -23.46 -5.34
C ALA A 43 5.43 -22.67 -4.10
N GLU A 44 5.69 -21.37 -4.27
CA GLU A 44 6.02 -20.47 -3.16
C GLU A 44 4.84 -20.29 -2.22
N VAL A 45 3.63 -20.12 -2.76
CA VAL A 45 2.40 -20.05 -1.95
C VAL A 45 2.20 -21.34 -1.16
N ALA A 46 2.38 -22.51 -1.79
CA ALA A 46 2.29 -23.80 -1.09
C ALA A 46 3.31 -23.94 0.05
N THR A 47 4.54 -23.48 -0.18
CA THR A 47 5.60 -23.45 0.83
C THR A 47 5.25 -22.48 1.97
N LEU A 48 4.73 -21.30 1.65
CA LEU A 48 4.31 -20.31 2.62
C LEU A 48 3.18 -20.86 3.49
N LEU A 49 2.12 -21.39 2.88
CA LEU A 49 0.95 -21.92 3.61
C LEU A 49 1.26 -23.16 4.45
N SER A 50 2.32 -23.91 4.11
CA SER A 50 2.80 -25.03 4.92
C SER A 50 3.80 -24.62 6.01
N SER A 51 4.29 -23.38 5.99
CA SER A 51 5.19 -22.87 7.03
C SER A 51 4.43 -22.60 8.32
N ARG A 52 5.05 -22.94 9.46
CA ARG A 52 4.50 -22.66 10.79
C ARG A 52 4.39 -21.16 11.09
N ASP A 53 5.24 -20.36 10.43
CA ASP A 53 5.35 -18.91 10.62
C ASP A 53 4.47 -18.10 9.67
N ALA A 54 3.72 -18.73 8.77
CA ALA A 54 2.69 -18.09 7.95
C ALA A 54 1.46 -17.73 8.81
N GLY A 55 1.68 -16.85 9.77
CA GLY A 55 0.64 -16.23 10.56
C GLY A 55 0.02 -15.06 9.80
N TYR A 56 -1.29 -15.06 9.73
CA TYR A 56 -2.08 -13.90 9.35
C TYR A 56 -3.18 -13.71 10.42
N PRO A 57 -3.67 -12.48 10.62
CA PRO A 57 -4.73 -12.21 11.60
C PRO A 57 -6.00 -13.00 11.26
N LYS A 58 -6.58 -13.66 12.28
CA LYS A 58 -7.83 -14.43 12.19
C LYS A 58 -8.84 -13.87 13.19
N LEU A 59 -9.10 -12.59 13.08
CA LEU A 59 -10.03 -11.88 13.94
C LEU A 59 -11.46 -12.33 13.62
N ASN A 60 -12.26 -12.52 14.66
CA ASN A 60 -13.69 -12.80 14.55
C ASN A 60 -14.55 -11.56 14.86
N SER A 61 -13.91 -10.48 15.29
CA SER A 61 -14.52 -9.20 15.64
C SER A 61 -13.49 -8.08 15.46
N ILE A 62 -13.97 -6.85 15.25
CA ILE A 62 -13.10 -5.67 15.14
C ILE A 62 -12.53 -5.32 16.52
N PRO A 63 -11.20 -5.39 16.73
CA PRO A 63 -10.57 -5.01 17.99
C PRO A 63 -10.62 -3.50 18.18
N GLN A 64 -10.39 -3.05 19.43
CA GLN A 64 -10.14 -1.64 19.70
C GLN A 64 -8.69 -1.32 19.36
N THR A 65 -8.48 -0.28 18.56
CA THR A 65 -7.17 0.20 18.13
C THR A 65 -7.09 1.72 18.31
N SER A 66 -5.92 2.32 18.11
CA SER A 66 -5.77 3.78 18.17
C SER A 66 -6.17 4.49 16.87
N PHE A 67 -6.82 3.79 15.93
CA PHE A 67 -7.23 4.40 14.66
C PHE A 67 -8.24 5.53 14.88
N SER A 68 -8.05 6.63 14.15
CA SER A 68 -9.00 7.74 14.14
C SER A 68 -9.01 8.45 12.79
N CYS A 69 -10.20 8.73 12.25
CA CYS A 69 -10.37 9.51 11.02
C CYS A 69 -9.82 10.94 11.14
N GLY A 70 -9.79 11.51 12.34
CA GLY A 70 -9.18 12.84 12.57
C GLY A 70 -7.66 12.88 12.39
N SER A 71 -6.99 11.71 12.34
CA SER A 71 -5.56 11.61 12.06
C SER A 71 -5.22 11.49 10.57
N LYS A 72 -6.25 11.38 9.72
CA LYS A 72 -6.13 11.17 8.28
C LYS A 72 -6.29 12.47 7.51
N VAL A 73 -5.77 12.50 6.29
CA VAL A 73 -5.73 13.72 5.46
C VAL A 73 -7.11 14.10 4.93
N GLY A 74 -7.99 13.13 4.71
CA GLY A 74 -9.32 13.39 4.17
C GLY A 74 -10.23 12.16 4.19
N PRO A 75 -11.39 12.23 3.51
CA PRO A 75 -12.27 11.08 3.36
C PRO A 75 -11.60 9.97 2.54
N GLY A 76 -11.99 8.73 2.79
CA GLY A 76 -11.43 7.56 2.07
C GLY A 76 -11.46 6.28 2.90
N PHE A 77 -10.75 5.27 2.41
CA PHE A 77 -10.58 3.98 3.07
C PHE A 77 -9.15 3.80 3.55
N TYR A 78 -8.98 3.31 4.77
CA TYR A 78 -7.70 3.26 5.46
C TYR A 78 -7.49 1.90 6.09
N ALA A 79 -6.38 1.24 5.76
CA ALA A 79 -5.91 0.04 6.44
C ALA A 79 -5.61 0.36 7.91
N ASP A 80 -6.09 -0.46 8.84
CA ASP A 80 -5.67 -0.37 10.23
C ASP A 80 -4.40 -1.20 10.44
N VAL A 81 -3.26 -0.51 10.46
CA VAL A 81 -1.93 -1.12 10.62
C VAL A 81 -1.58 -1.46 12.07
N ASP A 82 -2.47 -1.18 13.03
CA ASP A 82 -2.26 -1.52 14.43
C ASP A 82 -1.95 -3.02 14.61
N ALA A 83 -1.10 -3.36 15.57
CA ALA A 83 -0.68 -4.74 15.82
C ALA A 83 -1.86 -5.67 16.16
N ALA A 84 -2.96 -5.16 16.71
CA ALA A 84 -4.18 -5.93 16.97
C ALA A 84 -5.00 -6.19 15.70
N SER A 85 -4.94 -5.31 14.70
CA SER A 85 -5.66 -5.44 13.42
C SER A 85 -4.84 -6.17 12.35
N GLN A 86 -3.55 -5.83 12.23
CA GLN A 86 -2.64 -6.27 11.18
C GLN A 86 -3.25 -6.14 9.77
N CYS A 87 -3.91 -5.01 9.52
CA CYS A 87 -4.65 -4.71 8.29
C CYS A 87 -5.85 -5.63 7.98
N GLN A 88 -6.23 -6.57 8.86
CA GLN A 88 -7.48 -7.32 8.64
C GLN A 88 -8.70 -6.40 8.81
N VAL A 89 -8.59 -5.37 9.64
CA VAL A 89 -9.58 -4.30 9.73
C VAL A 89 -9.17 -3.12 8.86
N PHE A 90 -10.17 -2.49 8.26
CA PHE A 90 -10.02 -1.19 7.61
C PHE A 90 -11.20 -0.29 8.00
N HIS A 91 -10.98 1.01 7.86
CA HIS A 91 -11.95 2.03 8.22
C HIS A 91 -12.27 2.91 7.03
N ARG A 92 -13.55 3.22 6.84
CA ARG A 92 -14.00 4.29 5.96
C ARG A 92 -14.17 5.55 6.78
N CYS A 93 -13.51 6.63 6.36
CA CYS A 93 -13.70 7.97 6.89
C CYS A 93 -14.55 8.78 5.92
N ASP A 94 -15.66 9.31 6.41
CA ASP A 94 -16.52 10.20 5.65
C ASP A 94 -16.01 11.66 5.67
N VAL A 95 -16.60 12.53 4.86
CA VAL A 95 -16.29 13.97 4.78
C VAL A 95 -16.49 14.68 6.12
N ASN A 96 -17.40 14.20 6.96
CA ASN A 96 -17.67 14.74 8.29
C ASN A 96 -16.73 14.18 9.37
N GLY A 97 -15.82 13.25 9.01
CA GLY A 97 -14.97 12.54 9.96
C GLY A 97 -15.64 11.32 10.59
N ASP A 98 -16.88 10.99 10.21
CA ASP A 98 -17.58 9.79 10.66
C ASP A 98 -16.81 8.54 10.23
N MET A 99 -16.62 7.62 11.17
CA MET A 99 -15.85 6.39 10.98
C MET A 99 -16.78 5.19 10.88
N THR A 100 -16.63 4.40 9.83
CA THR A 100 -17.24 3.06 9.72
C THR A 100 -16.16 2.01 9.58
N SER A 101 -16.18 0.97 10.41
CA SER A 101 -15.15 -0.06 10.48
C SER A 101 -15.62 -1.36 9.84
N TYR A 102 -14.71 -2.06 9.15
CA TYR A 102 -14.99 -3.30 8.44
C TYR A 102 -13.89 -4.33 8.71
N LEU A 103 -14.28 -5.60 8.74
CA LEU A 103 -13.37 -6.72 8.92
C LEU A 103 -13.29 -7.55 7.65
N CYS A 104 -12.08 -7.72 7.11
CA CYS A 104 -11.81 -8.63 6.00
C CYS A 104 -12.00 -10.09 6.45
N VAL A 105 -12.38 -10.96 5.51
CA VAL A 105 -12.53 -12.40 5.78
C VAL A 105 -11.21 -13.04 6.18
N ASN A 106 -11.27 -14.16 6.92
CA ASN A 106 -10.07 -14.91 7.29
C ASN A 106 -9.23 -15.25 6.05
N SER A 107 -7.92 -15.04 6.18
CA SER A 107 -6.88 -15.21 5.13
C SER A 107 -6.71 -14.00 4.21
N THR A 108 -7.41 -12.90 4.49
CA THR A 108 -7.29 -11.67 3.73
C THR A 108 -7.05 -10.47 4.64
N VAL A 109 -6.37 -9.46 4.12
CA VAL A 109 -6.15 -8.16 4.76
C VAL A 109 -6.39 -7.06 3.73
N PHE A 110 -6.69 -5.85 4.19
CA PHE A 110 -7.00 -4.73 3.33
C PHE A 110 -5.76 -4.25 2.57
N ASN A 111 -5.84 -4.26 1.24
CA ASN A 111 -4.80 -3.74 0.37
C ASN A 111 -5.06 -2.25 0.11
N GLN A 112 -4.26 -1.39 0.73
CA GLN A 112 -4.44 0.06 0.62
C GLN A 112 -4.27 0.59 -0.81
N ILE A 113 -3.52 -0.09 -1.68
CA ILE A 113 -3.29 0.36 -3.06
C ILE A 113 -4.55 0.16 -3.90
N THR A 114 -5.23 -0.97 -3.74
CA THR A 114 -6.37 -1.39 -4.58
C THR A 114 -7.72 -1.18 -3.90
N LEU A 115 -7.73 -0.82 -2.62
CA LEU A 115 -8.90 -0.57 -1.78
C LEU A 115 -9.85 -1.77 -1.65
N VAL A 116 -9.29 -2.98 -1.68
CA VAL A 116 -10.02 -4.24 -1.49
C VAL A 116 -9.26 -5.18 -0.53
N CYS A 117 -9.97 -6.12 0.09
CA CYS A 117 -9.31 -7.18 0.84
C CYS A 117 -8.64 -8.17 -0.13
N ASP A 118 -7.37 -8.46 0.09
CA ASP A 118 -6.56 -9.38 -0.71
C ASP A 118 -5.86 -10.39 0.20
N SER A 119 -5.32 -11.45 -0.37
CA SER A 119 -4.56 -12.47 0.34
C SER A 119 -3.44 -11.82 1.16
N TRP A 120 -3.35 -12.17 2.45
CA TRP A 120 -2.41 -11.55 3.39
C TRP A 120 -0.95 -11.52 2.91
N TYR A 121 -0.54 -12.51 2.13
CA TYR A 121 0.82 -12.62 1.60
C TYR A 121 1.09 -11.71 0.39
N GLN A 122 0.06 -11.11 -0.22
CA GLN A 122 0.18 -10.14 -1.31
C GLN A 122 0.21 -8.68 -0.82
N VAL A 123 -0.08 -8.45 0.45
CA VAL A 123 -0.16 -7.11 1.05
C VAL A 123 1.03 -6.89 1.98
N ASP A 124 1.70 -5.76 1.83
CA ASP A 124 2.67 -5.26 2.82
C ASP A 124 1.96 -4.31 3.77
N CYS A 125 1.38 -4.87 4.85
CA CYS A 125 0.53 -4.13 5.78
C CYS A 125 1.22 -2.87 6.34
N ALA A 126 2.50 -2.96 6.69
CA ALA A 126 3.26 -1.86 7.26
C ALA A 126 3.42 -0.67 6.28
N LYS A 127 3.44 -0.94 4.97
CA LYS A 127 3.53 0.09 3.94
C LYS A 127 2.19 0.70 3.55
N SER A 128 1.07 0.21 4.08
CA SER A 128 -0.26 0.75 3.75
C SER A 128 -0.32 2.27 3.93
N ILE A 129 0.28 2.81 5.00
CA ILE A 129 0.32 4.25 5.27
C ILE A 129 0.89 5.05 4.08
N ASP A 130 1.88 4.50 3.37
CA ASP A 130 2.53 5.17 2.23
C ASP A 130 1.60 5.33 1.01
N TYR A 131 0.53 4.52 0.95
CA TYR A 131 -0.38 4.46 -0.19
C TYR A 131 -1.74 5.13 0.07
N GLU A 132 -2.01 5.58 1.30
CA GLU A 132 -3.29 6.19 1.68
C GLU A 132 -3.68 7.33 0.74
N ASN A 133 -2.79 8.31 0.55
CA ASN A 133 -3.08 9.47 -0.30
C ASN A 133 -3.15 9.10 -1.78
N TYR A 134 -2.30 8.16 -2.24
CA TYR A 134 -2.33 7.68 -3.62
C TYR A 134 -3.69 7.06 -3.93
N ALA A 135 -4.17 6.11 -3.13
CA ALA A 135 -5.40 5.41 -3.42
C ALA A 135 -6.65 6.28 -3.15
N ASN A 136 -6.72 6.95 -1.99
CA ASN A 136 -7.92 7.69 -1.60
C ASN A 136 -8.16 8.95 -2.43
N SER A 137 -7.12 9.62 -2.93
CA SER A 137 -7.29 10.80 -3.79
C SER A 137 -8.04 10.50 -5.10
N ARG A 138 -8.02 9.24 -5.57
CA ARG A 138 -8.70 8.83 -6.81
C ARG A 138 -10.20 8.57 -6.64
N LEU A 139 -10.65 8.25 -5.42
CA LEU A 139 -12.06 7.90 -5.12
C LEU A 139 -13.06 9.02 -5.45
N TYR A 140 -12.63 10.27 -5.36
CA TYR A 140 -13.48 11.45 -5.51
C TYR A 140 -13.17 12.22 -6.79
N THR A 141 -12.48 11.59 -7.74
CA THR A 141 -12.14 12.16 -9.04
C THR A 141 -12.74 11.32 -10.16
N GLN A 142 -12.76 11.86 -11.38
CA GLN A 142 -13.11 11.09 -12.57
C GLN A 142 -11.94 10.22 -13.08
N GLN A 143 -10.85 10.10 -12.31
CA GLN A 143 -9.74 9.22 -12.68
C GLN A 143 -10.12 7.77 -12.42
N PRO A 144 -9.63 6.83 -13.25
CA PRO A 144 -9.79 5.43 -12.95
C PRO A 144 -8.99 5.09 -11.68
N LEU A 145 -9.54 4.20 -10.85
CA LEU A 145 -8.85 3.72 -9.65
C LEU A 145 -7.57 2.93 -10.01
N PHE A 146 -7.57 2.32 -11.20
CA PHE A 146 -6.45 1.61 -11.78
C PHE A 146 -5.96 2.36 -13.01
N ASP A 147 -4.69 2.74 -13.00
CA ASP A 147 -4.07 3.45 -14.12
C ASP A 147 -4.01 2.54 -15.38
N THR A 148 -4.12 3.14 -16.56
CA THR A 148 -3.87 2.46 -17.84
C THR A 148 -2.44 2.74 -18.28
N PRO A 149 -1.48 1.83 -18.05
CA PRO A 149 -0.10 2.07 -18.44
C PRO A 149 0.08 2.10 -19.97
N PRO A 150 1.14 2.74 -20.49
CA PRO A 150 1.51 2.72 -21.90
C PRO A 150 1.68 1.30 -22.48
N ALA A 151 1.59 1.16 -23.80
CA ALA A 151 1.66 -0.15 -24.47
C ALA A 151 3.02 -0.86 -24.31
N ASP A 152 4.09 -0.10 -24.09
CA ASP A 152 5.46 -0.59 -23.86
C ASP A 152 5.80 -0.74 -22.36
N TYR A 153 4.83 -0.55 -21.47
CA TYR A 153 5.02 -0.76 -20.04
C TYR A 153 5.35 -2.23 -19.73
N VAL A 154 6.37 -2.42 -18.90
CA VAL A 154 6.76 -3.73 -18.38
C VAL A 154 6.65 -3.69 -16.86
N ALA A 155 5.76 -4.52 -16.31
CA ALA A 155 5.55 -4.60 -14.88
C ALA A 155 6.77 -5.22 -14.16
N PRO A 156 7.03 -4.87 -12.89
CA PRO A 156 8.10 -5.50 -12.11
C PRO A 156 8.02 -7.03 -12.08
N SER A 157 6.81 -7.60 -12.04
CA SER A 157 6.58 -9.03 -12.11
C SER A 157 7.07 -9.66 -13.42
N GLN A 158 6.85 -8.97 -14.55
CA GLN A 158 7.33 -9.42 -15.86
C GLN A 158 8.86 -9.34 -15.96
N LEU A 159 9.47 -8.28 -15.41
CA LEU A 159 10.93 -8.16 -15.35
C LEU A 159 11.57 -9.33 -14.59
N VAL A 160 11.01 -9.69 -13.43
CA VAL A 160 11.48 -10.82 -12.63
C VAL A 160 11.34 -12.15 -13.39
N LEU A 161 10.22 -12.36 -14.08
CA LEU A 161 10.03 -13.55 -14.91
C LEU A 161 11.08 -13.66 -16.03
N LEU A 162 11.36 -12.56 -16.72
CA LEU A 162 12.39 -12.51 -17.77
C LEU A 162 13.79 -12.78 -17.22
N GLN A 163 14.12 -12.22 -16.05
CA GLN A 163 15.39 -12.49 -15.36
C GLN A 163 15.53 -13.97 -14.97
N ASN A 164 14.48 -14.56 -14.41
CA ASN A 164 14.46 -15.98 -14.04
C ASN A 164 14.64 -16.88 -15.27
N GLN A 165 14.01 -16.57 -16.39
CA GLN A 165 14.20 -17.30 -17.65
C GLN A 165 15.62 -17.19 -18.20
N ALA A 166 16.23 -16.01 -18.11
CA ALA A 166 17.63 -15.81 -18.51
C ALA A 166 18.61 -16.60 -17.63
N LEU A 167 18.39 -16.61 -16.31
CA LEU A 167 19.18 -17.41 -15.36
C LEU A 167 19.06 -18.91 -15.63
N VAL A 168 17.84 -19.40 -15.88
CA VAL A 168 17.62 -20.81 -16.27
C VAL A 168 18.36 -21.13 -17.57
N SER A 169 18.27 -20.26 -18.58
CA SER A 169 18.96 -20.46 -19.86
C SER A 169 20.48 -20.53 -19.71
N GLN A 170 21.07 -19.67 -18.87
CA GLN A 170 22.51 -19.72 -18.57
C GLN A 170 22.90 -21.01 -17.82
N SER A 171 22.07 -21.47 -16.88
CA SER A 171 22.32 -22.73 -16.14
C SER A 171 22.26 -23.98 -17.05
N ILE A 172 21.37 -23.99 -18.04
CA ILE A 172 21.26 -25.06 -19.04
C ILE A 172 22.49 -25.06 -19.96
N ILE A 173 22.97 -23.89 -20.37
CA ILE A 173 24.20 -23.76 -21.18
C ILE A 173 25.42 -24.24 -20.39
N ALA A 174 25.51 -23.88 -19.10
CA ALA A 174 26.61 -24.29 -18.23
C ALA A 174 26.62 -25.79 -17.87
N SER A 175 25.45 -26.43 -17.84
CA SER A 175 25.30 -27.87 -17.55
C SER A 175 25.42 -28.77 -18.79
N ARG A 176 25.51 -28.20 -19.99
CA ARG A 176 25.75 -28.97 -21.21
C ARG A 176 27.18 -29.55 -21.16
N PRO A 177 27.35 -30.88 -21.24
CA PRO A 177 28.68 -31.48 -21.20
C PRO A 177 29.51 -30.93 -22.36
N ARG A 178 30.71 -30.41 -22.07
CA ARG A 178 31.68 -30.04 -23.11
C ARG A 178 31.91 -31.26 -23.99
N GLY A 179 31.38 -31.22 -25.21
CA GLY A 179 31.54 -32.30 -26.18
C GLY A 179 33.02 -32.65 -26.30
N ARG A 180 33.37 -33.89 -25.98
CA ARG A 180 34.69 -34.44 -26.31
C ARG A 180 34.83 -34.32 -27.83
N ARG A 181 35.81 -33.54 -28.30
CA ARG A 181 36.30 -33.67 -29.68
C ARG A 181 36.75 -35.12 -29.83
N ALA A 182 36.02 -35.88 -30.64
CA ALA A 182 36.52 -37.14 -31.15
C ALA A 182 37.73 -36.82 -32.02
N ILE A 183 38.87 -37.42 -31.68
CA ILE A 183 40.13 -37.41 -32.43
C ILE A 183 40.01 -38.45 -33.53
#